data_AF-A0A932RF46-F1
#
_entry.id   AF-A0A932RF46-F1
#
_cell.length_a   1.000
_cell.length_b   1.000
_cell.length_c   1.000
_cell.angle_alpha   90.00
_cell.angle_beta   90.00
_cell.angle_gamma   90.00
#
_symmetry.space_group_name_H-M   'P 1'
#
loop_
_entity.id
_entity.type
_entity.pdbx_description
1 polymer ?
#
loop_
_entity_poly.entity_id
_entity_poly.type
_entity_poly.pdbx_seq_one_letter_code
_entity_poly.pdbx_strand_id
1 'polypeptide(L)'
;MSKAKKTFWILFSLHIVMLTLSILDYRVCADSCYHVAIGRQFAEHGYYFWDHINFGPGGRPHLQGPLLHGLIGGLGKVLGGGGVDYVLANSLQGIALYALAMWTVWRLGNRYQNESSALHAFIMFSGAYFASWSFAIGIPSGWCFVFIPWMIDRFLQRKLLPATILAALAIHAHVAGYVTVPIAIGLAVLMTRRYREGIGVGAGTVLLCLPHMIHLWRYRSWFVGAATDAAWLWDPLLVLPAIPGLMLALRDWRKRVFELSFLGAAVPWLVTLPSRFLLQSPLAQVFLGALFLEWLGQRLPAKLGQKLTVVLLVVFYTFPLTPSNLIAEAAWMTGLYRGDRHIDWSTAKAIAHELSAQQLTHRLILFQSPPMGNAVAAYVPITMEDGQWLEVKPTQIAMDGRRSPRDVGSEVEAYKKIYVLHIRRHSEAIVHWESAGRLEVLAVVGDYVIFQLQSSPYIATDKLEALRRIAVACRELENRTVRNMAQPYISPTYEKQLQWQSRQFTAIQVHLLIYARALEPYDPLAAREARRLSKYAGTLASLFLERHFAGLVSGDRHRRLNRNLSLVAAQENDASQVLSGLRVLFKDFFGENDLSL
;
A
#
# COMPACT_ATOMS: atom_id res chain seq x y z
N MET A 1 22.81 34.45 -6.75
CA MET A 1 22.30 33.16 -6.20
C MET A 1 23.50 32.33 -5.77
N SER A 2 23.50 31.73 -4.58
CA SER A 2 24.61 30.87 -4.13
C SER A 2 24.75 29.63 -5.04
N LYS A 3 25.92 28.96 -4.99
CA LYS A 3 26.12 27.69 -5.69
C LYS A 3 25.13 26.62 -5.21
N ALA A 4 24.89 26.54 -3.90
CA ALA A 4 23.98 25.56 -3.32
C ALA A 4 22.54 25.72 -3.80
N LYS A 5 22.02 26.96 -3.80
CA LYS A 5 20.67 27.26 -4.31
C LYS A 5 20.56 26.97 -5.82
N LYS A 6 21.62 27.22 -6.60
CA LYS A 6 21.65 26.86 -8.02
C LYS A 6 21.55 25.34 -8.21
N THR A 7 22.35 24.58 -7.47
CA THR A 7 22.32 23.10 -7.51
C THR A 7 20.96 22.55 -7.10
N PHE A 8 20.37 23.07 -6.03
CA PHE A 8 19.02 22.71 -5.60
C PHE A 8 18.01 22.89 -6.74
N TRP A 9 17.94 24.08 -7.35
CA TRP A 9 16.95 24.33 -8.40
C TRP A 9 17.16 23.47 -9.65
N ILE A 10 18.41 23.17 -10.02
CA ILE A 10 18.71 22.26 -11.14
C ILE A 10 18.16 20.86 -10.85
N LEU A 11 18.51 20.29 -9.69
CA LEU A 11 18.09 18.93 -9.33
C LEU A 11 16.58 18.84 -9.08
N PHE A 12 16.01 19.84 -8.40
CA PHE A 12 14.57 19.93 -8.19
C PHE A 12 13.83 19.98 -9.53
N SER A 13 14.25 20.85 -10.45
CA SER A 13 13.62 20.95 -11.77
C SER A 13 13.76 19.66 -12.57
N LEU A 14 14.92 18.98 -12.49
CA LEU A 14 15.13 17.70 -13.14
C LEU A 14 14.12 16.65 -12.67
N HIS A 15 13.96 16.47 -11.36
CA HIS A 15 12.97 15.53 -10.81
C HIS A 15 11.54 15.89 -11.22
N ILE A 16 11.17 17.17 -11.13
CA ILE A 16 9.82 17.62 -11.52
C ILE A 16 9.55 17.37 -13.00
N VAL A 17 10.52 17.66 -13.88
CA VAL A 17 10.41 17.36 -15.32
C VAL A 17 10.24 15.87 -15.54
N MET A 18 11.07 15.01 -14.92
CA MET A 18 10.97 13.56 -15.08
C MET A 18 9.61 13.01 -14.60
N LEU A 19 9.15 13.45 -13.43
CA LEU A 19 7.84 13.06 -12.91
C LEU A 19 6.69 13.53 -13.82
N THR A 20 6.77 14.77 -14.31
CA THR A 20 5.77 15.33 -15.24
C THR A 20 5.75 14.59 -16.58
N LEU A 21 6.91 14.23 -17.12
CA LEU A 21 7.00 13.42 -18.34
C LEU A 21 6.42 12.01 -18.15
N SER A 22 6.39 11.51 -16.91
CA SER A 22 5.78 10.22 -16.58
C SER A 22 4.29 10.29 -16.26
N ILE A 23 3.62 11.45 -16.38
CA ILE A 23 2.25 11.65 -15.86
C ILE A 23 1.19 10.73 -16.45
N LEU A 24 1.31 10.35 -17.73
CA LEU A 24 0.34 9.45 -18.40
C LEU A 24 0.53 7.98 -18.01
N ASP A 25 1.73 7.64 -17.55
CA ASP A 25 2.12 6.31 -17.09
C ASP A 25 2.62 6.43 -15.64
N TYR A 26 1.87 7.20 -14.84
CA TYR A 26 2.32 7.55 -13.51
C TYR A 26 2.34 6.32 -12.62
N ARG A 27 3.26 6.33 -11.67
CA ARG A 27 3.52 5.20 -10.77
C ARG A 27 2.26 4.84 -10.01
N VAL A 28 1.87 3.56 -10.11
CA VAL A 28 0.70 3.00 -9.43
C VAL A 28 1.19 2.05 -8.35
N CYS A 29 0.65 2.20 -7.15
CA CYS A 29 0.73 1.15 -6.15
C CYS A 29 -0.68 0.77 -5.70
N ALA A 30 -0.77 -0.27 -4.87
CA ALA A 30 -2.02 -0.64 -4.24
C ALA A 30 -2.68 0.58 -3.58
N ASP A 31 -1.98 1.34 -2.73
CA ASP A 31 -2.56 2.49 -2.00
C ASP A 31 -3.18 3.53 -2.96
N SER A 32 -2.56 3.79 -4.12
CA SER A 32 -3.10 4.70 -5.14
C SER A 32 -4.49 4.27 -5.61
N CYS A 33 -4.71 2.97 -5.81
CA CYS A 33 -5.96 2.44 -6.34
C CYS A 33 -7.13 2.72 -5.39
N TYR A 34 -6.92 2.43 -4.10
CA TYR A 34 -7.89 2.73 -3.05
C TYR A 34 -8.19 4.24 -2.95
N HIS A 35 -7.17 5.11 -2.99
CA HIS A 35 -7.40 6.55 -2.87
C HIS A 35 -8.10 7.17 -4.07
N VAL A 36 -7.86 6.67 -5.28
CA VAL A 36 -8.59 7.11 -6.47
C VAL A 36 -10.06 6.67 -6.40
N ALA A 37 -10.31 5.40 -6.04
CA ALA A 37 -11.66 4.86 -5.90
C ALA A 37 -12.49 5.66 -4.88
N ILE A 38 -11.94 5.89 -3.69
CA ILE A 38 -12.59 6.69 -2.65
C ILE A 38 -12.66 8.16 -3.02
N GLY A 39 -11.63 8.72 -3.67
CA GLY A 39 -11.64 10.10 -4.15
C GLY A 39 -12.80 10.37 -5.12
N ARG A 40 -13.08 9.43 -6.02
CA ARG A 40 -14.28 9.47 -6.87
C ARG A 40 -15.56 9.45 -6.05
N GLN A 41 -15.67 8.57 -5.05
CA GLN A 41 -16.85 8.54 -4.17
C GLN A 41 -17.07 9.87 -3.46
N PHE A 42 -16.00 10.56 -3.04
CA PHE A 42 -16.08 11.90 -2.49
C PHE A 42 -16.61 12.94 -3.50
N ALA A 43 -16.21 12.83 -4.76
CA ALA A 43 -16.67 13.74 -5.82
C ALA A 43 -18.16 13.55 -6.17
N GLU A 44 -18.63 12.31 -6.10
CA GLU A 44 -19.99 11.90 -6.46
C GLU A 44 -20.98 12.10 -5.29
N HIS A 45 -20.56 11.83 -4.05
CA HIS A 45 -21.46 11.78 -2.88
C HIS A 45 -21.14 12.79 -1.79
N GLY A 46 -20.08 13.59 -1.93
CA GLY A 46 -19.61 14.50 -0.88
C GLY A 46 -18.84 13.76 0.20
N TYR A 47 -19.02 14.14 1.47
CA TYR A 47 -18.25 13.51 2.54
C TYR A 47 -18.67 12.03 2.72
N TYR A 48 -17.75 11.12 2.40
CA TYR A 48 -18.03 9.68 2.31
C TYR A 48 -17.59 8.95 3.59
N PHE A 49 -18.50 8.77 4.54
CA PHE A 49 -18.21 8.12 5.84
C PHE A 49 -18.32 6.59 5.82
N TRP A 50 -18.86 6.01 4.75
CA TRP A 50 -19.08 4.57 4.63
C TRP A 50 -18.59 4.09 3.27
N ASP A 51 -17.62 3.19 3.28
CA ASP A 51 -17.02 2.56 2.12
C ASP A 51 -17.88 1.37 1.67
N HIS A 52 -18.66 1.59 0.61
CA HIS A 52 -19.50 0.59 -0.03
C HIS A 52 -18.75 -0.22 -1.10
N ILE A 53 -17.57 0.26 -1.53
CA ILE A 53 -16.77 -0.43 -2.55
C ILE A 53 -16.15 -1.68 -1.94
N ASN A 54 -15.58 -1.57 -0.74
CA ASN A 54 -14.82 -2.64 -0.11
C ASN A 54 -15.66 -3.41 0.92
N PHE A 55 -15.47 -4.72 1.02
CA PHE A 55 -16.15 -5.61 1.99
C PHE A 55 -17.68 -5.65 1.85
N GLY A 56 -18.15 -5.71 0.61
CA GLY A 56 -19.56 -5.88 0.27
C GLY A 56 -20.13 -7.23 0.74
N PRO A 57 -21.46 -7.35 0.81
CA PRO A 57 -22.47 -6.31 0.55
C PRO A 57 -22.62 -5.28 1.69
N GLY A 58 -22.03 -5.54 2.86
CA GLY A 58 -22.20 -4.67 4.03
C GLY A 58 -21.38 -3.37 3.98
N GLY A 59 -20.22 -3.40 3.34
CA GLY A 59 -19.26 -2.30 3.36
C GLY A 59 -18.57 -2.16 4.72
N ARG A 60 -17.95 -1.01 4.96
CA ARG A 60 -17.28 -0.67 6.22
C ARG A 60 -17.29 0.85 6.48
N PRO A 61 -17.06 1.30 7.73
CA PRO A 61 -16.80 2.71 7.97
C PRO A 61 -15.49 3.16 7.30
N HIS A 62 -15.51 4.35 6.69
CA HIS A 62 -14.32 4.99 6.14
C HIS A 62 -13.59 5.78 7.23
N LEU A 63 -12.52 5.21 7.75
CA LEU A 63 -11.76 5.77 8.88
C LEU A 63 -10.49 6.52 8.47
N GLN A 64 -10.21 6.64 7.16
CA GLN A 64 -9.00 7.35 6.73
C GLN A 64 -9.28 8.85 6.67
N GLY A 65 -8.21 9.64 6.82
CA GLY A 65 -8.28 11.09 6.68
C GLY A 65 -8.89 11.51 5.33
N PRO A 66 -9.89 12.42 5.30
CA PRO A 66 -10.63 12.78 4.09
C PRO A 66 -9.87 13.73 3.16
N LEU A 67 -8.77 14.35 3.59
CA LEU A 67 -8.14 15.46 2.86
C LEU A 67 -7.68 15.00 1.47
N LEU A 68 -6.96 13.89 1.38
CA LEU A 68 -6.44 13.40 0.10
C LEU A 68 -7.58 13.00 -0.85
N HIS A 69 -8.63 12.34 -0.34
CA HIS A 69 -9.78 11.94 -1.15
C HIS A 69 -10.55 13.15 -1.66
N GLY A 70 -10.73 14.18 -0.81
CA GLY A 70 -11.32 15.45 -1.23
C GLY A 70 -10.49 16.15 -2.30
N LEU A 71 -9.16 16.14 -2.20
CA LEU A 71 -8.27 16.71 -3.21
C LEU A 71 -8.33 15.95 -4.54
N ILE A 72 -8.28 14.62 -4.52
CA ILE A 72 -8.40 13.78 -5.72
C ILE A 72 -9.78 13.94 -6.35
N GLY A 73 -10.84 13.86 -5.55
CA GLY A 73 -12.22 13.98 -6.01
C GLY A 73 -12.53 15.36 -6.58
N GLY A 74 -12.14 16.42 -5.87
CA GLY A 74 -12.33 17.80 -6.33
C GLY A 74 -11.57 18.09 -7.63
N LEU A 75 -10.29 17.71 -7.70
CA LEU A 75 -9.48 17.92 -8.91
C LEU A 75 -9.96 17.05 -10.07
N GLY A 76 -10.30 15.78 -9.83
CA GLY A 76 -10.83 14.89 -10.88
C GLY A 76 -12.14 15.41 -11.47
N LYS A 77 -13.02 15.99 -10.63
CA LYS A 77 -14.24 16.66 -11.09
C LYS A 77 -13.96 17.90 -11.94
N VAL A 78 -12.95 18.69 -11.59
CA VAL A 78 -12.51 19.86 -12.38
C VAL A 78 -11.91 19.42 -13.73
N LEU A 79 -11.20 18.29 -13.77
CA LEU A 79 -10.57 17.76 -14.98
C LEU A 79 -11.56 17.11 -15.96
N GLY A 80 -12.72 16.66 -15.50
CA GLY A 80 -13.77 16.10 -16.37
C GLY A 80 -14.75 15.17 -15.65
N GLY A 81 -14.36 14.60 -14.51
CA GLY A 81 -15.20 13.73 -13.68
C GLY A 81 -15.29 12.27 -14.14
N GLY A 82 -14.55 11.87 -15.18
CA GLY A 82 -14.39 10.47 -15.58
C GLY A 82 -13.30 9.73 -14.81
N GLY A 83 -13.25 8.41 -14.92
CA GLY A 83 -12.26 7.60 -14.20
C GLY A 83 -10.80 7.97 -14.51
N VAL A 84 -10.50 8.31 -15.76
CA VAL A 84 -9.16 8.79 -16.18
C VAL A 84 -8.80 10.11 -15.48
N ASP A 85 -9.78 10.98 -15.25
CA ASP A 85 -9.57 12.28 -14.64
C ASP A 85 -9.23 12.15 -13.16
N TYR A 86 -9.85 11.21 -12.44
CA TYR A 86 -9.50 10.90 -11.05
C TYR A 86 -8.11 10.25 -10.93
N VAL A 87 -7.74 9.39 -11.89
CA VAL A 87 -6.39 8.82 -11.97
C VAL A 87 -5.35 9.92 -12.19
N LEU A 88 -5.59 10.80 -13.16
CA LEU A 88 -4.73 11.96 -13.44
C LEU A 88 -4.64 12.90 -12.23
N ALA A 89 -5.75 13.14 -11.53
CA ALA A 89 -5.77 13.93 -10.31
C ALA A 89 -4.84 13.32 -9.24
N ASN A 90 -4.88 12.01 -9.03
CA ASN A 90 -3.95 11.35 -8.11
C ASN A 90 -2.48 11.48 -8.54
N SER A 91 -2.19 11.35 -9.84
CA SER A 91 -0.84 11.57 -10.37
C SER A 91 -0.34 13.00 -10.10
N LEU A 92 -1.17 14.01 -10.34
CA LEU A 92 -0.86 15.41 -10.05
C LEU A 92 -0.63 15.63 -8.54
N GLN A 93 -1.43 15.00 -7.68
CA GLN A 93 -1.23 15.04 -6.23
C GLN A 93 0.09 14.39 -5.81
N GLY A 94 0.49 13.28 -6.45
CA GLY A 94 1.80 12.66 -6.22
C GLY A 94 2.96 13.59 -6.57
N ILE A 95 2.89 14.26 -7.73
CA ILE A 95 3.89 15.25 -8.15
C ILE A 95 3.94 16.43 -7.16
N ALA A 96 2.76 16.94 -6.76
CA ALA A 96 2.66 18.04 -5.81
C ALA A 96 3.22 17.66 -4.43
N LEU A 97 2.91 16.46 -3.93
CA LEU A 97 3.43 15.97 -2.67
C LEU A 97 4.95 15.83 -2.71
N TYR A 98 5.50 15.25 -3.78
CA TYR A 98 6.94 15.13 -3.97
C TYR A 98 7.62 16.50 -3.99
N ALA A 99 7.10 17.43 -4.80
CA ALA A 99 7.58 18.80 -4.88
C ALA A 99 7.58 19.49 -3.51
N LEU A 100 6.49 19.31 -2.76
CA LEU A 100 6.33 19.91 -1.44
C LEU A 100 7.26 19.28 -0.41
N ALA A 101 7.50 17.96 -0.46
CA ALA A 101 8.46 17.29 0.41
C ALA A 101 9.88 17.80 0.15
N MET A 102 10.30 17.88 -1.12
CA MET A 102 11.59 18.45 -1.51
C MET A 102 11.77 19.90 -1.08
N TRP A 103 10.72 20.71 -1.28
CA TRP A 103 10.70 22.09 -0.81
C TRP A 103 10.78 22.19 0.71
N THR A 104 10.10 21.29 1.43
CA THR A 104 10.12 21.22 2.90
C THR A 104 11.53 20.97 3.41
N VAL A 105 12.24 19.99 2.84
CA VAL A 105 13.64 19.69 3.18
C VAL A 105 14.53 20.91 2.98
N TRP A 106 14.51 21.49 1.78
CA TRP A 106 15.33 22.65 1.44
C TRP A 106 15.01 23.87 2.31
N ARG A 107 13.73 24.23 2.42
CA ARG A 107 13.30 25.49 3.04
C ARG A 107 13.49 25.49 4.55
N LEU A 108 13.18 24.37 5.21
CA LEU A 108 13.32 24.23 6.66
C LEU A 108 14.78 23.91 7.03
N GLY A 109 15.51 23.17 6.19
CA GLY A 109 16.93 22.91 6.38
C GLY A 109 17.73 24.22 6.37
N ASN A 110 17.44 25.09 5.40
CA ASN A 110 18.10 26.39 5.31
C ASN A 110 17.72 27.32 6.48
N ARG A 111 16.54 27.13 7.07
CA ARG A 111 16.06 27.96 8.19
C ARG A 111 16.67 27.55 9.53
N TYR A 112 16.73 26.25 9.82
CA TYR A 112 17.14 25.72 11.13
C TYR A 112 18.61 25.29 11.19
N GLN A 113 19.26 25.16 10.02
CA GLN A 113 20.66 24.81 9.90
C GLN A 113 21.36 25.90 9.09
N ASN A 114 21.72 25.60 7.84
CA ASN A 114 22.25 26.56 6.89
C ASN A 114 22.06 26.04 5.46
N GLU A 115 22.48 26.82 4.48
CA GLU A 115 22.25 26.51 3.06
C GLU A 115 23.01 25.25 2.58
N SER A 116 24.19 24.97 3.16
CA SER A 116 25.00 23.78 2.87
C SER A 116 24.30 22.51 3.38
N SER A 117 23.89 22.52 4.66
CA SER A 117 23.14 21.41 5.26
C SER A 117 21.80 21.18 4.55
N ALA A 118 21.11 22.25 4.15
CA ALA A 118 19.87 22.14 3.38
C ALA A 118 20.07 21.41 2.04
N LEU A 119 21.18 21.69 1.35
CA LEU A 119 21.54 21.01 0.12
C LEU A 119 21.88 19.53 0.38
N HIS A 120 22.63 19.22 1.44
CA HIS A 120 22.94 17.84 1.81
C HIS A 120 21.69 17.05 2.14
N ALA A 121 20.79 17.59 2.97
CA ALA A 121 19.52 16.96 3.29
C ALA A 121 18.69 16.71 2.03
N PHE A 122 18.66 17.67 1.11
CA PHE A 122 17.97 17.54 -0.17
C PHE A 122 18.57 16.41 -1.01
N ILE A 123 19.90 16.38 -1.21
CA ILE A 123 20.60 15.33 -1.99
C ILE A 123 20.33 13.94 -1.39
N MET A 124 20.44 13.81 -0.07
CA MET A 124 20.17 12.57 0.63
C MET A 124 18.73 12.10 0.38
N PHE A 125 17.76 12.98 0.59
CA PHE A 125 16.35 12.66 0.44
C PHE A 125 15.99 12.32 -1.01
N SER A 126 16.35 13.17 -1.97
CA SER A 126 15.94 13.04 -3.37
C SER A 126 16.68 11.95 -4.13
N GLY A 127 17.90 11.60 -3.71
CA GLY A 127 18.66 10.49 -4.30
C GLY A 127 18.26 9.13 -3.74
N ALA A 128 17.79 9.07 -2.48
CA ALA A 128 17.28 7.84 -1.88
C ALA A 128 15.94 7.41 -2.50
N TYR A 129 15.95 6.34 -3.29
CA TYR A 129 14.75 5.84 -3.99
C TYR A 129 13.60 5.58 -3.02
N PHE A 130 13.73 4.65 -2.07
CA PHE A 130 12.59 4.26 -1.25
C PHE A 130 11.96 5.41 -0.45
N ALA A 131 12.81 6.29 0.10
CA ALA A 131 12.37 7.46 0.83
C ALA A 131 11.59 8.42 -0.09
N SER A 132 12.23 8.93 -1.15
CA SER A 132 11.61 9.92 -2.04
C SER A 132 10.46 9.36 -2.88
N TRP A 133 10.55 8.09 -3.29
CA TRP A 133 9.53 7.39 -4.06
C TRP A 133 8.21 7.28 -3.31
N SER A 134 8.26 7.07 -1.99
CA SER A 134 7.04 7.02 -1.18
C SER A 134 6.23 8.32 -1.26
N PHE A 135 6.88 9.48 -1.43
CA PHE A 135 6.23 10.76 -1.62
C PHE A 135 5.78 10.98 -3.07
N ALA A 136 6.53 10.45 -4.05
CA ALA A 136 6.15 10.51 -5.46
C ALA A 136 4.85 9.73 -5.75
N ILE A 137 4.60 8.62 -5.05
CA ILE A 137 3.36 7.83 -5.22
C ILE A 137 2.11 8.64 -4.80
N GLY A 138 2.23 9.63 -3.91
CA GLY A 138 1.10 10.43 -3.44
C GLY A 138 0.33 9.82 -2.26
N ILE A 139 0.96 8.98 -1.44
CA ILE A 139 0.26 8.34 -0.31
C ILE A 139 -0.11 9.36 0.80
N PRO A 140 -1.24 9.19 1.50
CA PRO A 140 -1.76 10.15 2.49
C PRO A 140 -0.82 10.38 3.68
N SER A 141 -0.09 9.35 4.08
CA SER A 141 0.92 9.48 5.13
C SER A 141 2.06 10.41 4.73
N GLY A 142 2.47 10.47 3.45
CA GLY A 142 3.47 11.43 2.99
C GLY A 142 3.01 12.89 3.20
N TRP A 143 1.73 13.19 2.95
CA TRP A 143 1.15 14.50 3.26
C TRP A 143 1.22 14.83 4.75
N CYS A 144 0.90 13.86 5.61
CA CYS A 144 1.03 14.01 7.06
C CYS A 144 2.48 14.39 7.45
N PHE A 145 3.48 13.66 6.91
CA PHE A 145 4.90 13.92 7.16
C PHE A 145 5.41 15.25 6.59
N VAL A 146 4.74 15.83 5.60
CA VAL A 146 5.01 17.18 5.11
C VAL A 146 4.38 18.24 6.02
N PHE A 147 3.13 18.06 6.46
CA PHE A 147 2.46 19.05 7.29
C PHE A 147 3.04 19.18 8.69
N ILE A 148 3.51 18.08 9.30
CA ILE A 148 4.11 18.07 10.64
C ILE A 148 5.29 19.05 10.79
N PRO A 149 6.35 19.01 9.96
CA PRO A 149 7.48 19.94 10.12
C PRO A 149 7.07 21.38 9.86
N TRP A 150 6.14 21.66 8.94
CA TRP A 150 5.59 23.00 8.76
C TRP A 150 4.79 23.48 9.98
N MET A 151 4.01 22.60 10.59
CA MET A 151 3.29 22.88 11.84
C MET A 151 4.26 23.23 12.96
N ILE A 152 5.31 22.43 13.16
CA ILE A 152 6.37 22.70 14.17
C ILE A 152 7.01 24.07 13.88
N ASP A 153 7.37 24.33 12.63
CA ASP A 153 7.99 25.59 12.22
C ASP A 153 7.10 26.82 12.49
N ARG A 154 5.79 26.74 12.17
CA ARG A 154 4.82 27.79 12.48
C ARG A 154 4.61 27.97 13.99
N PHE A 155 4.55 26.88 14.74
CA PHE A 155 4.46 26.92 16.20
C PHE A 155 5.67 27.63 16.82
N LEU A 156 6.89 27.26 16.41
CA LEU A 156 8.14 27.87 16.87
C LEU A 156 8.20 29.39 16.52
N GLN A 157 7.58 29.82 15.44
CA GLN A 157 7.43 31.23 15.06
C GLN A 157 6.29 31.99 15.76
N ARG A 158 5.57 31.35 16.69
CA ARG A 158 4.36 31.89 17.34
C ARG A 158 3.20 32.19 16.38
N LYS A 159 3.19 31.56 15.20
CA LYS A 159 2.09 31.64 14.23
C LYS A 159 1.09 30.54 14.54
N LEU A 160 0.30 30.72 15.61
CA LEU A 160 -0.53 29.67 16.18
C LEU A 160 -1.65 29.22 15.24
N LEU A 161 -2.38 30.15 14.60
CA LEU A 161 -3.45 29.79 13.67
C LEU A 161 -2.94 28.93 12.49
N PRO A 162 -1.86 29.31 11.77
CA PRO A 162 -1.27 28.42 10.76
C PRO A 162 -0.81 27.07 11.33
N ALA A 163 -0.25 27.03 12.55
CA ALA A 163 0.13 25.77 13.18
C ALA A 163 -1.09 24.88 13.43
N THR A 164 -2.20 25.44 13.93
CA THR A 164 -3.48 24.74 14.12
C THR A 164 -4.04 24.20 12.81
N ILE A 165 -4.03 24.99 11.73
CA ILE A 165 -4.51 24.54 10.42
C ILE A 165 -3.64 23.38 9.91
N LEU A 166 -2.31 23.49 9.98
CA LEU A 166 -1.40 22.43 9.52
C LEU A 166 -1.52 21.16 10.38
N ALA A 167 -1.72 21.30 11.68
CA ALA A 167 -2.00 20.19 12.60
C ALA A 167 -3.29 19.45 12.20
N ALA A 168 -4.35 20.21 11.92
CA ALA A 168 -5.62 19.65 11.45
C ALA A 168 -5.47 19.00 10.07
N LEU A 169 -4.75 19.61 9.13
CA LEU A 169 -4.48 19.03 7.81
C LEU A 169 -3.68 17.73 7.91
N ALA A 170 -2.69 17.63 8.80
CA ALA A 170 -1.95 16.39 9.04
C ALA A 170 -2.88 15.25 9.53
N ILE A 171 -3.79 15.56 10.46
CA ILE A 171 -4.80 14.62 10.96
C ILE A 171 -5.80 14.22 9.87
N HIS A 172 -6.26 15.17 9.07
CA HIS A 172 -7.17 14.89 7.95
C HIS A 172 -6.46 14.25 6.76
N ALA A 173 -5.13 14.27 6.68
CA ALA A 173 -4.38 13.55 5.67
C ALA A 173 -4.30 12.06 6.00
N HIS A 174 -4.02 11.70 7.27
CA HIS A 174 -3.78 10.31 7.65
C HIS A 174 -4.17 10.04 9.11
N VAL A 175 -4.72 8.86 9.41
CA VAL A 175 -5.18 8.50 10.77
C VAL A 175 -4.05 8.54 11.80
N ALA A 176 -2.83 8.17 11.41
CA ALA A 176 -1.65 8.30 12.28
C ALA A 176 -1.33 9.76 12.68
N GLY A 177 -1.92 10.75 12.01
CA GLY A 177 -1.91 12.15 12.43
C GLY A 177 -2.39 12.33 13.88
N TYR A 178 -3.37 11.53 14.32
CA TYR A 178 -3.89 11.58 15.69
C TYR A 178 -2.87 11.22 16.77
N VAL A 179 -1.77 10.55 16.41
CA VAL A 179 -0.68 10.20 17.33
C VAL A 179 0.53 11.10 17.11
N THR A 180 0.91 11.30 15.84
CA THR A 180 2.11 12.06 15.47
C THR A 180 2.03 13.54 15.79
N VAL A 181 0.88 14.19 15.53
CA VAL A 181 0.69 15.63 15.75
C VAL A 181 0.79 16.00 17.24
N PRO A 182 0.07 15.32 18.17
CA PRO A 182 0.22 15.59 19.60
C PRO A 182 1.65 15.40 20.11
N ILE A 183 2.37 14.40 19.63
CA ILE A 183 3.77 14.15 20.04
C ILE A 183 4.70 15.24 19.53
N ALA A 184 4.58 15.61 18.25
CA ALA A 184 5.34 16.72 17.67
C ALA A 184 5.15 18.02 18.46
N ILE A 185 3.90 18.42 18.68
CA ILE A 185 3.57 19.64 19.44
C ILE A 185 4.00 19.50 20.89
N GLY A 186 3.74 18.35 21.53
CA GLY A 186 4.11 18.09 22.92
C GLY A 186 5.60 18.24 23.15
N LEU A 187 6.44 17.65 22.31
CA LEU A 187 7.90 17.80 22.37
C LEU A 187 8.32 19.26 22.16
N ALA A 188 7.76 19.94 21.16
CA ALA A 188 8.06 21.35 20.91
C ALA A 188 7.66 22.24 22.10
N VAL A 189 6.49 21.98 22.71
CA VAL A 189 6.00 22.68 23.90
C VAL A 189 6.89 22.43 25.11
N LEU A 190 7.26 21.17 25.38
CA LEU A 190 8.13 20.81 26.50
C LEU A 190 9.51 21.48 26.37
N MET A 191 10.10 21.42 25.18
CA MET A 191 11.44 21.96 24.94
C MET A 191 11.47 23.50 24.93
N THR A 192 10.39 24.15 24.50
CA THR A 192 10.28 25.63 24.49
C THR A 192 9.59 26.22 25.72
N ARG A 193 8.98 25.39 26.57
CA ARG A 193 8.14 25.76 27.73
C ARG A 193 6.93 26.63 27.38
N ARG A 194 6.40 26.49 26.16
CA ARG A 194 5.32 27.32 25.58
C ARG A 194 3.94 26.70 25.78
N TYR A 195 3.61 26.39 27.03
CA TYR A 195 2.42 25.59 27.39
C TYR A 195 1.09 26.22 26.96
N ARG A 196 0.89 27.53 27.18
CA ARG A 196 -0.36 28.23 26.82
C ARG A 196 -0.64 28.18 25.32
N GLU A 197 0.41 28.37 24.52
CA GLU A 197 0.33 28.34 23.06
C GLU A 197 0.12 26.90 22.57
N GLY A 198 0.75 25.93 23.23
CA GLY A 198 0.50 24.51 23.01
C GLY A 198 -0.96 24.12 23.25
N ILE A 199 -1.56 24.58 24.35
CA ILE A 199 -2.99 24.38 24.66
C ILE A 199 -3.85 25.02 23.56
N GLY A 200 -3.54 26.26 23.15
CA GLY A 200 -4.29 26.95 22.09
C GLY A 200 -4.26 26.20 20.75
N VAL A 201 -3.09 25.72 20.33
CA VAL A 201 -2.96 24.92 19.10
C VAL A 201 -3.68 23.58 19.25
N GLY A 202 -3.51 22.89 20.37
CA GLY A 202 -4.16 21.62 20.65
C GLY A 202 -5.69 21.73 20.64
N ALA A 203 -6.25 22.69 21.37
CA ALA A 203 -7.69 22.93 21.42
C ALA A 203 -8.25 23.29 20.04
N GLY A 204 -7.60 24.20 19.30
CA GLY A 204 -8.02 24.55 17.95
C GLY A 204 -7.97 23.35 16.99
N THR A 205 -6.96 22.47 17.15
CA THR A 205 -6.82 21.27 16.32
C THR A 205 -7.94 20.27 16.61
N VAL A 206 -8.26 20.04 17.89
CA VAL A 206 -9.37 19.18 18.32
C VAL A 206 -10.69 19.70 17.75
N LEU A 207 -10.94 21.01 17.82
CA LEU A 207 -12.16 21.61 17.27
C LEU A 207 -12.30 21.38 15.76
N LEU A 208 -11.22 21.60 14.99
CA LEU A 208 -11.24 21.38 13.54
C LEU A 208 -11.36 19.90 13.15
N CYS A 209 -10.87 18.99 13.97
CA CYS A 209 -10.92 17.55 13.71
C CYS A 209 -12.12 16.85 14.35
N LEU A 210 -12.96 17.58 15.10
CA LEU A 210 -14.00 16.99 15.95
C LEU A 210 -14.95 16.04 15.19
N PRO A 211 -15.47 16.37 13.99
CA PRO A 211 -16.35 15.44 13.26
C PRO A 211 -15.67 14.12 12.92
N HIS A 212 -14.42 14.19 12.44
CA HIS A 212 -13.64 13.00 12.09
C HIS A 212 -13.23 12.20 13.34
N MET A 213 -12.89 12.88 14.45
CA MET A 213 -12.60 12.25 15.73
C MET A 213 -13.78 11.46 16.28
N ILE A 214 -14.98 12.03 16.23
CA ILE A 214 -16.21 11.37 16.66
C ILE A 214 -16.45 10.12 15.81
N HIS A 215 -16.31 10.24 14.48
CA HIS A 215 -16.46 9.11 13.57
C HIS A 215 -15.47 7.98 13.88
N LEU A 216 -14.18 8.31 14.03
CA LEU A 216 -13.14 7.36 14.40
C LEU A 216 -13.40 6.70 15.74
N TRP A 217 -13.79 7.48 16.75
CA TRP A 217 -14.10 6.94 18.07
C TRP A 217 -15.27 5.97 18.03
N ARG A 218 -16.34 6.31 17.28
CA ARG A 218 -17.52 5.45 17.09
C ARG A 218 -17.16 4.11 16.47
N TYR A 219 -16.25 4.10 15.50
CA TYR A 219 -15.89 2.90 14.74
C TYR A 219 -14.51 2.32 15.09
N ARG A 220 -13.88 2.74 16.18
CA ARG A 220 -12.56 2.26 16.63
C ARG A 220 -12.46 0.74 16.75
N SER A 221 -13.59 0.06 16.98
CA SER A 221 -13.67 -1.40 17.07
C SER A 221 -13.35 -2.13 15.77
N TRP A 222 -13.40 -1.43 14.64
CA TRP A 222 -13.12 -1.96 13.30
C TRP A 222 -11.62 -1.97 12.98
N PHE A 223 -10.79 -1.31 13.79
CA PHE A 223 -9.34 -1.41 13.67
C PHE A 223 -8.84 -2.77 14.15
N VAL A 224 -8.24 -3.55 13.25
CA VAL A 224 -7.73 -4.90 13.53
C VAL A 224 -6.21 -4.96 13.74
N GLY A 225 -5.50 -3.86 13.51
CA GLY A 225 -4.12 -3.66 13.97
C GLY A 225 -3.03 -4.52 13.30
N ALA A 226 -3.38 -5.37 12.33
CA ALA A 226 -2.41 -6.20 11.61
C ALA A 226 -2.00 -5.54 10.30
N ALA A 227 -0.80 -4.98 10.27
CA ALA A 227 -0.13 -4.61 9.02
C ALA A 227 0.88 -5.70 8.67
N THR A 228 0.77 -6.28 7.48
CA THR A 228 1.82 -7.10 6.90
C THR A 228 3.00 -6.19 6.56
N ASP A 229 4.11 -6.32 7.27
CA ASP A 229 5.31 -5.54 6.99
C ASP A 229 5.93 -5.97 5.66
N ALA A 230 6.08 -5.02 4.73
CA ALA A 230 6.94 -5.21 3.57
C ALA A 230 8.39 -5.36 4.06
N ALA A 231 8.96 -6.54 3.87
CA ALA A 231 10.32 -6.80 4.29
C ALA A 231 11.30 -5.93 3.46
N TRP A 232 12.28 -5.32 4.15
CA TRP A 232 13.47 -4.65 3.58
C TRP A 232 13.28 -3.29 2.89
N LEU A 233 12.75 -2.31 3.62
CA LEU A 233 12.78 -0.90 3.22
C LEU A 233 13.80 -0.09 4.05
N TRP A 234 14.94 -0.70 4.38
CA TRP A 234 16.00 -0.03 5.12
C TRP A 234 16.94 0.72 4.17
N ASP A 235 17.12 2.02 4.42
CA ASP A 235 18.08 2.86 3.70
C ASP A 235 19.25 3.20 4.63
N PRO A 236 20.35 2.42 4.60
CA PRO A 236 21.50 2.68 5.47
C PRO A 236 22.17 4.02 5.18
N LEU A 237 22.07 4.53 3.94
CA LEU A 237 22.67 5.82 3.57
C LEU A 237 21.96 7.00 4.25
N LEU A 238 20.69 6.85 4.63
CA LEU A 238 19.95 7.84 5.41
C LEU A 238 20.12 7.62 6.92
N VAL A 239 20.01 6.37 7.37
CA VAL A 239 19.99 6.03 8.80
C VAL A 239 21.36 6.24 9.45
N LEU A 240 22.45 5.78 8.81
CA LEU A 240 23.79 5.83 9.39
C LEU A 240 24.26 7.25 9.71
N PRO A 241 24.15 8.26 8.83
CA PRO A 241 24.50 9.65 9.19
C PRO A 241 23.49 10.30 10.13
N ALA A 242 22.23 9.85 10.16
CA ALA A 242 21.23 10.40 11.09
C ALA A 242 21.52 10.05 12.55
N ILE A 243 22.15 8.90 12.85
CA ILE A 243 22.54 8.49 14.22
C ILE A 243 23.51 9.49 14.89
N PRO A 244 24.70 9.79 14.33
CA PRO A 244 25.59 10.81 14.90
C PRO A 244 24.96 12.21 14.83
N GLY A 245 24.13 12.47 13.81
CA GLY A 245 23.31 13.69 13.73
C GLY A 245 22.38 13.86 14.92
N LEU A 246 21.72 12.79 15.36
CA LEU A 246 20.89 12.77 16.55
C LEU A 246 21.71 13.06 17.82
N MET A 247 22.90 12.46 17.94
CA MET A 247 23.79 12.73 19.08
C MET A 247 24.19 14.21 19.16
N LEU A 248 24.51 14.83 18.01
CA LEU A 248 24.78 16.27 17.92
C LEU A 248 23.54 17.10 18.27
N ALA A 249 22.37 16.68 17.80
CA ALA A 249 21.11 17.37 18.07
C ALA A 249 20.77 17.35 19.57
N LEU A 250 20.96 16.21 20.24
CA LEU A 250 20.73 16.03 21.67
C LEU A 250 21.71 16.86 22.53
N ARG A 251 22.98 16.97 22.11
CA ARG A 251 23.98 17.80 22.79
C ARG A 251 23.57 19.27 22.86
N ASP A 252 22.98 19.79 21.78
CA ASP A 252 22.50 21.17 21.66
C ASP A 252 20.96 21.24 21.56
N TRP A 253 20.24 20.43 22.35
CA TRP A 253 18.79 20.20 22.18
C TRP A 253 17.94 21.49 22.13
N ARG A 254 18.33 22.54 22.87
CA ARG A 254 17.63 23.84 22.86
C ARG A 254 17.71 24.57 21.52
N LYS A 255 18.78 24.36 20.76
CA LYS A 255 18.95 24.91 19.41
C LYS A 255 18.32 24.01 18.33
N ARG A 256 17.98 22.77 18.71
CA ARG A 256 17.58 21.68 17.81
C ARG A 256 16.17 21.17 18.08
N VAL A 257 15.32 22.06 18.60
CA VAL A 257 13.92 21.75 18.93
C VAL A 257 13.17 21.25 17.71
N PHE A 258 13.41 21.84 16.53
CA PHE A 258 12.75 21.45 15.28
C PHE A 258 13.08 20.00 14.91
N GLU A 259 14.37 19.66 14.81
CA GLU A 259 14.82 18.33 14.39
C GLU A 259 14.38 17.25 15.38
N LEU A 260 14.52 17.51 16.68
CA LEU A 260 14.15 16.56 17.74
C LEU A 260 12.65 16.36 17.84
N SER A 261 11.84 17.41 17.70
CA SER A 261 10.38 17.29 17.70
C SER A 261 9.89 16.53 16.46
N PHE A 262 10.51 16.77 15.31
CA PHE A 262 10.11 16.12 14.07
C PHE A 262 10.46 14.62 14.06
N LEU A 263 11.69 14.25 14.47
CA LEU A 263 12.04 12.83 14.62
C LEU A 263 11.17 12.17 15.69
N GLY A 264 10.99 12.82 16.85
CA GLY A 264 10.19 12.30 17.96
C GLY A 264 8.75 12.01 17.55
N ALA A 265 8.17 12.81 16.66
CA ALA A 265 6.84 12.57 16.10
C ALA A 265 6.75 11.27 15.28
N ALA A 266 7.84 10.82 14.68
CA ALA A 266 7.88 9.58 13.89
C ALA A 266 8.06 8.32 14.76
N VAL A 267 8.62 8.45 15.96
CA VAL A 267 8.94 7.31 16.86
C VAL A 267 7.77 6.34 17.11
N PRO A 268 6.51 6.77 17.30
CA PRO A 268 5.39 5.84 17.49
C PRO A 268 5.25 4.80 16.37
N TRP A 269 5.61 5.19 15.14
CA TRP A 269 5.53 4.29 13.99
C TRP A 269 6.56 3.17 14.08
N LEU A 270 7.68 3.37 14.78
CA LEU A 270 8.64 2.30 15.03
C LEU A 270 8.01 1.13 15.79
N VAL A 271 7.00 1.40 16.62
CA VAL A 271 6.28 0.38 17.40
C VAL A 271 5.06 -0.14 16.65
N THR A 272 4.30 0.75 16.00
CA THR A 272 3.01 0.38 15.40
C THR A 272 3.11 -0.11 13.96
N LEU A 273 4.01 0.45 13.15
CA LEU A 273 4.22 0.12 11.73
C LEU A 273 5.69 0.38 11.33
N PRO A 274 6.63 -0.51 11.70
CA PRO A 274 8.06 -0.30 11.48
C PRO A 274 8.43 -0.06 10.01
N SER A 275 7.77 -0.76 9.09
CA SER A 275 7.95 -0.57 7.64
C SER A 275 7.65 0.86 7.19
N ARG A 276 6.57 1.45 7.69
CA ARG A 276 6.20 2.85 7.38
C ARG A 276 7.12 3.85 8.07
N PHE A 277 7.60 3.56 9.28
CA PHE A 277 8.67 4.36 9.91
C PHE A 277 9.88 4.44 8.99
N LEU A 278 10.35 3.31 8.47
CA LEU A 278 11.50 3.27 7.56
C LEU A 278 11.27 4.02 6.24
N LEU A 279 10.04 4.02 5.71
CA LEU A 279 9.71 4.74 4.47
C LEU A 279 9.58 6.26 4.64
N GLN A 280 8.97 6.73 5.74
CA GLN A 280 8.53 8.13 5.86
C GLN A 280 9.33 8.95 6.87
N SER A 281 9.89 8.33 7.91
CA SER A 281 10.82 9.01 8.81
C SER A 281 12.13 9.46 8.15
N PRO A 282 12.59 8.96 6.98
CA PRO A 282 13.67 9.55 6.22
C PRO A 282 13.59 11.06 6.05
N LEU A 283 12.38 11.63 5.93
CA LEU A 283 12.20 13.08 5.83
C LEU A 283 12.70 13.81 7.09
N ALA A 284 12.60 13.21 8.28
CA ALA A 284 13.19 13.71 9.51
C ALA A 284 14.69 13.36 9.63
N GLN A 285 15.06 12.14 9.24
CA GLN A 285 16.44 11.63 9.33
C GLN A 285 17.41 12.46 8.47
N VAL A 286 17.00 12.96 7.30
CA VAL A 286 17.86 13.76 6.42
C VAL A 286 18.29 15.08 7.06
N PHE A 287 17.46 15.67 7.93
CA PHE A 287 17.87 16.85 8.70
C PHE A 287 18.98 16.53 9.70
N LEU A 288 18.91 15.37 10.37
CA LEU A 288 19.93 14.93 11.30
C LEU A 288 21.22 14.52 10.56
N GLY A 289 21.08 13.79 9.46
CA GLY A 289 22.21 13.42 8.60
C GLY A 289 22.95 14.65 8.07
N ALA A 290 22.21 15.66 7.59
CA ALA A 290 22.80 16.91 7.15
C ALA A 290 23.50 17.70 8.27
N LEU A 291 22.96 17.68 9.49
CA LEU A 291 23.62 18.27 10.66
C LEU A 291 24.98 17.62 10.92
N PHE A 292 25.06 16.29 10.82
CA PHE A 292 26.32 15.56 10.95
C PHE A 292 27.30 15.86 9.80
N LEU A 293 26.82 15.88 8.56
CA LEU A 293 27.66 16.15 7.38
C LEU A 293 28.23 17.58 7.41
N GLU A 294 27.48 18.54 7.91
CA GLU A 294 27.95 19.90 8.13
C GLU A 294 29.02 19.96 9.22
N TRP A 295 28.78 19.31 10.36
CA TRP A 295 29.77 19.18 11.44
C TRP A 295 31.07 18.53 10.98
N LEU A 296 30.98 17.55 10.08
CA LEU A 296 32.12 16.87 9.47
C LEU A 296 32.83 17.81 8.50
N GLY A 297 32.08 18.48 7.62
CA GLY A 297 32.60 19.44 6.64
C GLY A 297 33.41 20.57 7.29
N GLN A 298 32.98 21.05 8.46
CA GLN A 298 33.69 22.08 9.23
C GLN A 298 35.01 21.58 9.85
N ARG A 299 35.18 20.27 10.02
CA ARG A 299 36.43 19.66 10.52
C ARG A 299 37.38 19.22 9.41
N LEU A 300 36.88 19.12 8.18
CA LEU A 300 37.68 18.78 7.03
C LEU A 300 38.42 20.02 6.48
N PRO A 301 39.61 19.84 5.88
CA PRO A 301 40.25 20.89 5.09
C PRO A 301 39.27 21.47 4.05
N ALA A 302 39.29 22.79 3.82
CA ALA A 302 38.32 23.47 2.95
C ALA A 302 38.13 22.82 1.56
N LYS A 303 39.22 22.32 0.96
CA LYS A 303 39.20 21.59 -0.33
C LYS A 303 38.41 20.27 -0.24
N LEU A 304 38.50 19.55 0.89
CA LEU A 304 37.77 18.30 1.13
C LEU A 304 36.31 18.57 1.50
N GLY A 305 36.03 19.62 2.29
CA GLY A 305 34.66 20.06 2.57
C GLY A 305 33.87 20.40 1.31
N GLN A 306 34.50 21.05 0.33
CA GLN A 306 33.87 21.31 -0.98
C GLN A 306 33.61 20.01 -1.77
N LYS A 307 34.51 19.04 -1.72
CA LYS A 307 34.36 17.74 -2.39
C LYS A 307 33.27 16.86 -1.77
N LEU A 308 32.94 17.05 -0.49
CA LEU A 308 31.90 16.28 0.20
C LEU A 308 30.56 16.34 -0.54
N THR A 309 30.16 17.52 -1.03
CA THR A 309 28.91 17.67 -1.80
C THR A 309 28.92 16.87 -3.09
N VAL A 310 30.06 16.84 -3.80
CA VAL A 310 30.23 16.04 -5.02
C VAL A 310 30.16 14.55 -4.70
N VAL A 311 30.82 14.11 -3.62
CA VAL A 311 30.76 12.73 -3.16
C VAL A 311 29.32 12.34 -2.83
N LEU A 312 28.57 13.17 -2.11
CA LEU A 312 27.17 12.89 -1.80
C LEU A 312 26.32 12.78 -3.06
N LEU A 313 26.53 13.65 -4.06
CA LEU A 313 25.84 13.53 -5.35
C LEU A 313 26.13 12.19 -6.01
N VAL A 314 27.40 11.79 -6.11
CA VAL A 314 27.77 10.50 -6.69
C VAL A 314 27.17 9.35 -5.87
N VAL A 315 27.32 9.36 -4.55
CA VAL A 315 26.83 8.26 -3.69
C VAL A 315 25.31 8.10 -3.83
N PHE A 316 24.54 9.17 -3.63
CA PHE A 316 23.07 9.07 -3.61
C PHE A 316 22.44 8.93 -5.00
N TYR A 317 23.12 9.36 -6.07
CA TYR A 317 22.58 9.26 -7.43
C TYR A 317 23.18 8.14 -8.29
N THR A 318 24.25 7.49 -7.86
CA THR A 318 24.88 6.42 -8.66
C THR A 318 25.24 5.16 -7.88
N PHE A 319 25.35 5.20 -6.55
CA PHE A 319 25.92 4.09 -5.79
C PHE A 319 24.89 3.00 -5.46
N PRO A 320 25.23 1.70 -5.54
CA PRO A 320 24.27 0.61 -5.47
C PRO A 320 23.84 0.22 -4.05
N LEU A 321 24.26 0.95 -3.00
CA LEU A 321 23.84 0.62 -1.63
C LEU A 321 22.35 0.87 -1.42
N THR A 322 21.77 1.78 -2.20
CA THR A 322 20.32 1.95 -2.35
C THR A 322 20.04 2.21 -3.83
N PRO A 323 18.88 1.78 -4.36
CA PRO A 323 18.52 2.18 -5.71
C PRO A 323 18.54 3.71 -5.79
N SER A 324 19.23 4.26 -6.79
CA SER A 324 19.15 5.70 -7.03
C SER A 324 17.74 6.02 -7.51
N ASN A 325 17.12 7.05 -6.91
CA ASN A 325 15.82 7.51 -7.40
C ASN A 325 15.91 7.85 -8.89
N LEU A 326 16.89 8.67 -9.31
CA LEU A 326 17.03 9.11 -10.70
C LEU A 326 17.18 7.94 -11.68
N ILE A 327 17.96 6.92 -11.34
CA ILE A 327 18.09 5.71 -12.17
C ILE A 327 16.75 4.98 -12.26
N ALA A 328 16.02 4.86 -11.15
CA ALA A 328 14.70 4.23 -11.15
C ALA A 328 13.67 5.06 -11.94
N GLU A 329 13.68 6.39 -11.83
CA GLU A 329 12.82 7.28 -12.63
C GLU A 329 13.13 7.14 -14.12
N ALA A 330 14.42 7.09 -14.49
CA ALA A 330 14.86 6.89 -15.87
C ALA A 330 14.49 5.50 -16.40
N ALA A 331 14.66 4.45 -15.58
CA ALA A 331 14.26 3.09 -15.92
C ALA A 331 12.73 2.98 -16.11
N TRP A 332 11.96 3.74 -15.32
CA TRP A 332 10.52 3.85 -15.49
C TRP A 332 10.16 4.54 -16.81
N MET A 333 10.75 5.70 -17.09
CA MET A 333 10.50 6.47 -18.31
C MET A 333 10.88 5.72 -19.59
N THR A 334 11.96 4.95 -19.57
CA THR A 334 12.42 4.15 -20.72
C THR A 334 11.62 2.86 -20.90
N GLY A 335 10.69 2.55 -20.00
CA GLY A 335 9.94 1.31 -20.03
C GLY A 335 10.72 0.08 -19.56
N LEU A 336 11.99 0.23 -19.17
CA LEU A 336 12.79 -0.89 -18.65
C LEU A 336 12.19 -1.48 -17.37
N TYR A 337 11.50 -0.67 -16.58
CA TYR A 337 10.79 -1.11 -15.36
C TYR A 337 9.31 -1.46 -15.59
N ARG A 338 8.82 -1.50 -16.84
CA ARG A 338 7.40 -1.79 -17.17
C ARG A 338 6.99 -3.25 -17.08
N GLY A 339 7.91 -4.19 -16.84
CA GLY A 339 7.57 -5.63 -16.82
C GLY A 339 6.33 -5.91 -15.95
N ASP A 340 5.47 -6.81 -16.45
CA ASP A 340 4.10 -7.14 -15.99
C ASP A 340 3.73 -6.51 -14.64
N ARG A 341 3.20 -5.29 -14.70
CA ARG A 341 2.63 -4.63 -13.54
C ARG A 341 1.36 -5.39 -13.18
N HIS A 342 1.32 -5.92 -11.96
CA HIS A 342 0.12 -6.54 -11.42
C HIS A 342 -1.10 -5.59 -11.41
N ILE A 343 -0.85 -4.28 -11.36
CA ILE A 343 -1.88 -3.26 -11.44
C ILE A 343 -1.53 -2.27 -12.53
N ASP A 344 -2.44 -2.13 -13.49
CA ASP A 344 -2.36 -1.22 -14.60
C ASP A 344 -3.72 -0.54 -14.83
N TRP A 345 -3.70 0.79 -14.94
CA TRP A 345 -4.91 1.59 -15.15
C TRP A 345 -5.59 1.29 -16.48
N SER A 346 -4.84 0.92 -17.52
CA SER A 346 -5.42 0.58 -18.83
C SER A 346 -6.19 -0.74 -18.76
N THR A 347 -5.62 -1.74 -18.09
CA THR A 347 -6.26 -3.02 -17.79
C THR A 347 -7.49 -2.83 -16.90
N ALA A 348 -7.39 -2.03 -15.84
CA ALA A 348 -8.52 -1.72 -14.96
C ALA A 348 -9.68 -1.02 -15.71
N LYS A 349 -9.36 -0.07 -16.60
CA LYS A 349 -10.34 0.60 -17.47
C LYS A 349 -11.03 -0.38 -18.42
N ALA A 350 -10.28 -1.31 -19.01
CA ALA A 350 -10.83 -2.33 -19.89
C ALA A 350 -11.74 -3.32 -19.13
N ILE A 351 -11.35 -3.75 -17.93
CA ILE A 351 -12.22 -4.57 -17.06
C ILE A 351 -13.50 -3.81 -16.70
N ALA A 352 -13.38 -2.52 -16.33
CA ALA A 352 -14.54 -1.68 -16.02
C ALA A 352 -15.52 -1.55 -17.20
N HIS A 353 -14.98 -1.41 -18.42
CA HIS A 353 -15.76 -1.39 -19.64
C HIS A 353 -16.55 -2.70 -19.81
N GLU A 354 -15.90 -3.85 -19.69
CA GLU A 354 -16.57 -5.15 -19.83
C GLU A 354 -17.64 -5.38 -18.74
N LEU A 355 -17.36 -5.02 -17.49
CA LEU A 355 -18.35 -5.11 -16.40
C LEU A 355 -19.57 -4.22 -16.67
N SER A 356 -19.36 -3.02 -17.22
CA SER A 356 -20.46 -2.12 -17.58
C SER A 356 -21.24 -2.61 -18.80
N ALA A 357 -20.55 -3.08 -19.85
CA ALA A 357 -21.16 -3.58 -21.08
C ALA A 357 -22.05 -4.80 -20.83
N GLN A 358 -21.61 -5.67 -19.92
CA GLN A 358 -22.35 -6.87 -19.49
C GLN A 358 -23.37 -6.58 -18.37
N GLN A 359 -23.54 -5.31 -17.97
CA GLN A 359 -24.45 -4.88 -16.90
C GLN A 359 -24.18 -5.55 -15.53
N LEU A 360 -22.93 -5.88 -15.23
CA LEU A 360 -22.52 -6.66 -14.04
C LEU A 360 -22.20 -5.79 -12.82
N THR A 361 -22.25 -4.47 -12.93
CA THR A 361 -21.78 -3.51 -11.91
C THR A 361 -22.57 -3.57 -10.60
N HIS A 362 -23.80 -4.06 -10.64
CA HIS A 362 -24.68 -4.23 -9.49
C HIS A 362 -24.43 -5.53 -8.71
N ARG A 363 -23.62 -6.45 -9.26
CA ARG A 363 -23.28 -7.73 -8.63
C ARG A 363 -22.14 -7.57 -7.63
N LEU A 364 -22.05 -8.50 -6.68
CA LEU A 364 -20.88 -8.62 -5.83
C LEU A 364 -19.73 -9.23 -6.64
N ILE A 365 -18.57 -8.57 -6.66
CA ILE A 365 -17.43 -8.99 -7.48
C ILE A 365 -16.27 -9.44 -6.59
N LEU A 366 -15.79 -10.66 -6.81
CA LEU A 366 -14.53 -11.14 -6.23
C LEU A 366 -13.40 -10.87 -7.22
N PHE A 367 -12.51 -9.96 -6.85
CA PHE A 367 -11.24 -9.76 -7.54
C PHE A 367 -10.17 -10.64 -6.88
N GLN A 368 -9.31 -11.27 -7.70
CA GLN A 368 -8.15 -11.99 -7.17
C GLN A 368 -7.24 -11.08 -6.32
N SER A 369 -7.15 -9.81 -6.69
CA SER A 369 -6.39 -8.75 -6.02
C SER A 369 -7.32 -7.59 -5.66
N PRO A 370 -7.53 -7.28 -4.36
CA PRO A 370 -8.32 -6.12 -3.96
C PRO A 370 -7.82 -4.77 -4.51
N PRO A 371 -6.49 -4.52 -4.64
CA PRO A 371 -6.00 -3.36 -5.35
C PRO A 371 -6.52 -3.21 -6.79
N MET A 372 -6.59 -4.29 -7.58
CA MET A 372 -7.15 -4.25 -8.93
C MET A 372 -8.64 -3.90 -8.90
N GLY A 373 -9.41 -4.44 -7.95
CA GLY A 373 -10.82 -4.07 -7.76
C GLY A 373 -10.99 -2.57 -7.47
N ASN A 374 -10.18 -2.00 -6.58
CA ASN A 374 -10.20 -0.54 -6.35
C ASN A 374 -9.80 0.24 -7.61
N ALA A 375 -8.84 -0.25 -8.39
CA ALA A 375 -8.47 0.37 -9.66
C ALA A 375 -9.64 0.40 -10.66
N VAL A 376 -10.43 -0.68 -10.73
CA VAL A 376 -11.65 -0.77 -11.55
C VAL A 376 -12.74 0.17 -11.02
N ALA A 377 -12.88 0.28 -9.69
CA ALA A 377 -13.86 1.17 -9.04
C ALA A 377 -13.64 2.66 -9.36
N ALA A 378 -12.43 3.05 -9.75
CA ALA A 378 -12.15 4.38 -10.30
C ALA A 378 -12.96 4.69 -11.57
N TYR A 379 -13.32 3.67 -12.36
CA TYR A 379 -13.97 3.83 -13.66
C TYR A 379 -15.47 3.48 -13.64
N VAL A 380 -15.90 2.54 -12.81
CA VAL A 380 -17.29 2.08 -12.75
C VAL A 380 -17.73 1.84 -11.30
N PRO A 381 -18.99 2.16 -10.91
CA PRO A 381 -19.45 1.90 -9.54
C PRO A 381 -19.62 0.39 -9.34
N ILE A 382 -18.80 -0.21 -8.50
CA ILE A 382 -18.82 -1.65 -8.19
C ILE A 382 -18.78 -1.88 -6.69
N THR A 383 -19.24 -3.07 -6.28
CA THR A 383 -19.14 -3.58 -4.92
C THR A 383 -18.26 -4.82 -4.92
N MET A 384 -17.18 -4.78 -4.16
CA MET A 384 -16.22 -5.87 -4.07
C MET A 384 -16.52 -6.77 -2.86
N GLU A 385 -16.30 -8.07 -3.01
CA GLU A 385 -16.40 -9.03 -1.90
C GLU A 385 -15.37 -8.73 -0.80
N ASP A 386 -14.12 -8.54 -1.21
CA ASP A 386 -13.03 -8.18 -0.33
C ASP A 386 -12.73 -6.68 -0.42
N GLY A 387 -11.67 -6.24 0.24
CA GLY A 387 -11.30 -4.84 0.24
C GLY A 387 -9.83 -4.61 0.48
N GLN A 388 -9.39 -3.41 0.13
CA GLN A 388 -8.08 -2.90 0.50
C GLN A 388 -8.13 -2.20 1.86
N TRP A 389 -6.96 -1.86 2.43
CA TRP A 389 -6.79 -1.25 3.74
C TRP A 389 -7.24 -2.17 4.86
N LEU A 390 -6.49 -3.26 4.99
CA LEU A 390 -6.76 -4.39 5.87
C LEU A 390 -6.75 -4.03 7.36
N GLU A 391 -6.30 -2.83 7.72
CA GLU A 391 -6.35 -2.29 9.08
C GLU A 391 -7.79 -2.05 9.56
N VAL A 392 -8.76 -1.85 8.64
CA VAL A 392 -10.17 -1.62 8.95
C VAL A 392 -11.04 -2.67 8.28
N LYS A 393 -11.56 -3.62 9.05
CA LYS A 393 -12.38 -4.73 8.54
C LYS A 393 -13.66 -4.91 9.35
N PRO A 394 -14.71 -5.48 8.74
CA PRO A 394 -15.86 -5.96 9.50
C PRO A 394 -15.40 -6.92 10.59
N THR A 395 -15.83 -6.68 11.83
CA THR A 395 -15.55 -7.57 12.96
C THR A 395 -16.85 -8.23 13.45
N GLN A 396 -16.83 -9.53 13.65
CA GLN A 396 -17.81 -10.27 14.44
C GLN A 396 -17.20 -10.60 15.81
N ILE A 397 -18.03 -10.65 16.84
CA ILE A 397 -17.63 -11.27 18.11
C ILE A 397 -17.84 -12.77 17.92
N ALA A 398 -16.75 -13.53 17.90
CA ALA A 398 -16.77 -14.99 17.90
C ALA A 398 -17.40 -15.53 19.21
N MET A 399 -17.81 -16.80 19.19
CA MET A 399 -18.48 -17.42 20.36
C MET A 399 -17.59 -17.45 21.62
N ASP A 400 -16.27 -17.38 21.48
CA ASP A 400 -15.31 -17.30 22.59
C ASP A 400 -15.12 -15.86 23.13
N GLY A 401 -15.93 -14.91 22.65
CA GLY A 401 -15.85 -13.49 22.99
C GLY A 401 -14.74 -12.72 22.27
N ARG A 402 -13.89 -13.38 21.46
CA ARG A 402 -12.84 -12.70 20.69
C ARG A 402 -13.44 -12.06 19.45
N ARG A 403 -12.90 -10.92 19.01
CA ARG A 403 -13.30 -10.34 17.72
C ARG A 403 -12.58 -11.10 16.60
N SER A 404 -13.34 -11.70 15.69
CA SER A 404 -12.85 -12.26 14.43
C SER A 404 -13.39 -11.43 13.27
N PRO A 405 -12.63 -11.22 12.20
CA PRO A 405 -13.18 -10.51 11.05
C PRO A 405 -14.38 -11.25 10.44
N ARG A 406 -15.49 -10.52 10.25
CA ARG A 406 -16.69 -11.05 9.61
C ARG A 406 -16.49 -11.00 8.11
N ASP A 407 -16.36 -12.17 7.51
CA ASP A 407 -16.38 -12.31 6.06
C ASP A 407 -17.83 -12.36 5.57
N VAL A 408 -18.45 -11.19 5.41
CA VAL A 408 -19.84 -11.06 4.93
C VAL A 408 -19.93 -11.49 3.46
N GLY A 409 -18.87 -11.26 2.69
CA GLY A 409 -18.75 -11.69 1.31
C GLY A 409 -18.95 -13.18 1.12
N SER A 410 -18.34 -14.00 1.99
CA SER A 410 -18.52 -15.47 1.92
C SER A 410 -19.91 -15.96 2.34
N GLU A 411 -20.78 -15.10 2.89
CA GLU A 411 -22.20 -15.45 3.15
C GLU A 411 -23.03 -15.45 1.86
N VAL A 412 -22.59 -14.74 0.83
CA VAL A 412 -23.24 -14.73 -0.49
C VAL A 412 -22.87 -16.01 -1.26
N GLU A 413 -23.86 -16.65 -1.86
CA GLU A 413 -23.66 -17.85 -2.68
C GLU A 413 -22.75 -17.56 -3.89
N ALA A 414 -21.91 -18.53 -4.24
CA ALA A 414 -20.86 -18.42 -5.24
C ALA A 414 -21.43 -18.08 -6.63
N TYR A 415 -22.53 -18.72 -7.04
CA TYR A 415 -23.18 -18.43 -8.34
C TYR A 415 -23.81 -17.03 -8.43
N LYS A 416 -24.01 -16.33 -7.30
CA LYS A 416 -24.53 -14.96 -7.27
C LYS A 416 -23.43 -13.90 -7.41
N LYS A 417 -22.18 -14.31 -7.56
CA LYS A 417 -21.03 -13.41 -7.69
C LYS A 417 -20.49 -13.34 -9.11
N ILE A 418 -19.64 -12.36 -9.35
CA ILE A 418 -18.79 -12.26 -10.54
C ILE A 418 -17.34 -12.42 -10.09
N TYR A 419 -16.55 -13.12 -10.88
CA TYR A 419 -15.16 -13.41 -10.58
C TYR A 419 -14.26 -12.76 -11.62
N VAL A 420 -13.28 -11.98 -11.15
CA VAL A 420 -12.26 -11.33 -11.99
C VAL A 420 -10.89 -11.83 -11.54
N LEU A 421 -10.38 -12.83 -12.25
CA LEU A 421 -9.13 -13.53 -11.88
C LEU A 421 -8.07 -13.36 -12.96
N HIS A 422 -6.82 -13.16 -12.56
CA HIS A 422 -5.62 -13.15 -13.40
C HIS A 422 -5.23 -14.59 -13.79
N ILE A 423 -6.00 -15.16 -14.71
CA ILE A 423 -5.81 -16.48 -15.28
C ILE A 423 -6.02 -16.43 -16.78
N ARG A 424 -5.22 -17.19 -17.54
CA ARG A 424 -5.40 -17.26 -19.00
C ARG A 424 -6.69 -17.97 -19.36
N ARG A 425 -7.37 -17.48 -20.41
CA ARG A 425 -8.57 -18.11 -20.97
C ARG A 425 -8.39 -19.60 -21.29
N HIS A 426 -7.23 -19.96 -21.83
CA HIS A 426 -6.87 -21.33 -22.21
C HIS A 426 -6.23 -22.14 -21.08
N SER A 427 -6.28 -21.66 -19.83
CA SER A 427 -5.87 -22.49 -18.70
C SER A 427 -6.75 -23.72 -18.59
N GLU A 428 -6.15 -24.85 -18.20
CA GLU A 428 -6.86 -26.12 -18.05
C GLU A 428 -8.08 -25.96 -17.13
N ALA A 429 -7.94 -25.22 -16.02
CA ALA A 429 -9.02 -25.00 -15.08
C ALA A 429 -10.24 -24.31 -15.71
N ILE A 430 -10.04 -23.24 -16.49
CA ILE A 430 -11.14 -22.51 -17.14
C ILE A 430 -11.77 -23.36 -18.24
N VAL A 431 -10.96 -23.96 -19.13
CA VAL A 431 -11.44 -24.75 -20.27
C VAL A 431 -12.24 -25.96 -19.78
N HIS A 432 -11.72 -26.67 -18.77
CA HIS A 432 -12.39 -27.84 -18.20
C HIS A 432 -13.78 -27.49 -17.65
N TRP A 433 -13.85 -26.53 -16.73
CA TRP A 433 -15.11 -26.21 -16.03
C TRP A 433 -16.13 -25.50 -16.91
N GLU A 434 -15.68 -24.77 -17.93
CA GLU A 434 -16.59 -24.23 -18.93
C GLU A 434 -17.15 -25.33 -19.85
N SER A 435 -16.31 -26.25 -20.33
CA SER A 435 -16.78 -27.38 -21.15
C SER A 435 -17.74 -28.30 -20.40
N ALA A 436 -17.59 -28.39 -19.08
CA ALA A 436 -18.51 -29.09 -18.18
C ALA A 436 -19.80 -28.29 -17.87
N GLY A 437 -19.95 -27.08 -18.41
CA GLY A 437 -21.11 -26.21 -18.16
C GLY A 437 -21.22 -25.77 -16.71
N ARG A 438 -20.11 -25.60 -16.00
CA ARG A 438 -20.07 -25.21 -14.58
C ARG A 438 -19.76 -23.74 -14.37
N LEU A 439 -18.95 -23.17 -15.24
CA LEU A 439 -18.74 -21.72 -15.30
C LEU A 439 -19.00 -21.21 -16.71
N GLU A 440 -19.23 -19.91 -16.83
CA GLU A 440 -19.36 -19.20 -18.10
C GLU A 440 -18.39 -18.03 -18.11
N VAL A 441 -17.51 -18.00 -19.11
CA VAL A 441 -16.63 -16.86 -19.33
C VAL A 441 -17.40 -15.76 -20.05
N LEU A 442 -17.52 -14.62 -19.38
CA LEU A 442 -18.26 -13.45 -19.84
C LEU A 442 -17.37 -12.52 -20.69
N ALA A 443 -16.10 -12.38 -20.30
CA ALA A 443 -15.12 -11.58 -21.03
C ALA A 443 -13.68 -11.99 -20.68
N VAL A 444 -12.74 -11.58 -21.54
CA VAL A 444 -11.30 -11.75 -21.34
C VAL A 444 -10.61 -10.41 -21.60
N VAL A 445 -9.81 -9.94 -20.64
CA VAL A 445 -9.08 -8.67 -20.71
C VAL A 445 -7.62 -8.93 -20.38
N GLY A 446 -6.78 -9.04 -21.42
CA GLY A 446 -5.37 -9.44 -21.24
C GLY A 446 -5.25 -10.82 -20.59
N ASP A 447 -4.54 -10.89 -19.46
CA ASP A 447 -4.41 -12.10 -18.63
C ASP A 447 -5.52 -12.24 -17.56
N TYR A 448 -6.57 -11.39 -17.60
CA TYR A 448 -7.74 -11.51 -16.72
C TYR A 448 -8.93 -12.18 -17.41
N VAL A 449 -9.60 -13.08 -16.69
CA VAL A 449 -10.86 -13.70 -17.10
C VAL A 449 -11.97 -13.24 -16.16
N ILE A 450 -13.06 -12.74 -16.75
CA ILE A 450 -14.29 -12.39 -16.07
C ILE A 450 -15.28 -13.53 -16.28
N PHE A 451 -15.73 -14.16 -15.21
CA PHE A 451 -16.66 -15.30 -15.30
C PHE A 451 -17.67 -15.32 -14.17
N GLN A 452 -18.71 -16.13 -14.34
CA GLN A 452 -19.68 -16.48 -13.31
C GLN A 452 -19.83 -17.99 -13.21
N LEU A 453 -20.26 -18.49 -12.04
CA LEU A 453 -20.63 -19.89 -11.88
C LEU A 453 -22.09 -20.10 -12.27
N GLN A 454 -22.40 -21.23 -12.89
CA GLN A 454 -23.75 -21.59 -13.29
C GLN A 454 -24.65 -21.90 -12.08
N SER A 455 -25.92 -21.52 -12.20
CA SER A 455 -26.93 -21.76 -11.16
C SER A 455 -27.42 -23.21 -11.12
N SER A 456 -27.23 -23.98 -12.19
CA SER A 456 -27.60 -25.40 -12.25
C SER A 456 -26.99 -26.18 -11.09
N PRO A 457 -27.71 -27.13 -10.48
CA PRO A 457 -27.16 -27.95 -9.41
C PRO A 457 -25.97 -28.75 -9.90
N TYR A 458 -24.89 -28.73 -9.13
CA TYR A 458 -23.69 -29.50 -9.41
C TYR A 458 -23.91 -30.92 -8.92
N ILE A 459 -23.34 -31.89 -9.63
CA ILE A 459 -23.45 -33.30 -9.29
C ILE A 459 -22.30 -33.73 -8.39
N ALA A 460 -22.46 -34.83 -7.65
CA ALA A 460 -21.46 -35.34 -6.72
C ALA A 460 -20.08 -35.57 -7.37
N THR A 461 -20.02 -35.86 -8.66
CA THR A 461 -18.77 -36.01 -9.42
C THR A 461 -17.98 -34.71 -9.54
N ASP A 462 -18.66 -33.55 -9.62
CA ASP A 462 -17.99 -32.24 -9.73
C ASP A 462 -17.21 -31.92 -8.44
N LYS A 463 -17.79 -32.30 -7.29
CA LYS A 463 -17.16 -32.15 -5.97
C LYS A 463 -15.84 -32.90 -5.91
N LEU A 464 -15.83 -34.18 -6.30
CA LEU A 464 -14.63 -35.03 -6.26
C LEU A 464 -13.59 -34.58 -7.28
N GLU A 465 -14.01 -34.23 -8.49
CA GLU A 465 -13.10 -33.76 -9.55
C GLU A 465 -12.42 -32.43 -9.17
N ALA A 466 -13.15 -31.49 -8.57
CA ALA A 466 -12.56 -30.24 -8.08
C ALA A 466 -11.45 -30.48 -7.06
N LEU A 467 -11.68 -31.37 -6.09
CA LEU A 467 -10.69 -31.72 -5.07
C LEU A 467 -9.48 -32.44 -5.65
N ARG A 468 -9.71 -33.34 -6.61
CA ARG A 468 -8.64 -34.03 -7.33
C ARG A 468 -7.72 -33.03 -8.03
N ARG A 469 -8.31 -32.07 -8.75
CA ARG A 469 -7.55 -31.02 -9.44
C ARG A 469 -6.80 -30.10 -8.50
N ILE A 470 -7.36 -29.79 -7.33
CA ILE A 470 -6.64 -29.07 -6.27
C ILE A 470 -5.40 -29.86 -5.84
N ALA A 471 -5.54 -31.15 -5.55
CA ALA A 471 -4.42 -31.99 -5.14
C ALA A 471 -3.33 -32.08 -6.23
N VAL A 472 -3.73 -32.20 -7.50
CA VAL A 472 -2.81 -32.16 -8.66
C VAL A 472 -2.07 -30.83 -8.73
N ALA A 473 -2.77 -29.69 -8.65
CA ALA A 473 -2.14 -28.37 -8.66
C ALA A 473 -1.18 -28.17 -7.47
N CYS A 474 -1.53 -28.67 -6.28
CA CYS A 474 -0.63 -28.67 -5.12
C CYS A 474 0.63 -29.50 -5.36
N ARG A 475 0.51 -30.67 -5.99
CA ARG A 475 1.64 -31.54 -6.36
C ARG A 475 2.56 -30.87 -7.37
N GLU A 476 2.00 -30.18 -8.36
CA GLU A 476 2.80 -29.42 -9.32
C GLU A 476 3.56 -28.28 -8.64
N LEU A 477 2.87 -27.52 -7.78
CA LEU A 477 3.45 -26.44 -7.00
C LEU A 477 4.58 -26.95 -6.12
N GLU A 478 4.38 -28.02 -5.35
CA GLU A 478 5.40 -28.63 -4.49
C GLU A 478 6.73 -28.82 -5.23
N ASN A 479 6.67 -29.37 -6.44
CA ASN A 479 7.85 -29.71 -7.25
C ASN A 479 8.57 -28.48 -7.85
N ARG A 480 7.90 -27.32 -7.90
CA ARG A 480 8.35 -26.15 -8.67
C ARG A 480 8.28 -24.84 -7.90
N THR A 481 7.93 -24.87 -6.61
CA THR A 481 7.81 -23.65 -5.83
C THR A 481 9.20 -23.07 -5.60
N VAL A 482 9.46 -21.90 -6.17
CA VAL A 482 10.68 -21.16 -5.81
C VAL A 482 10.50 -20.46 -4.50
N ARG A 483 11.59 -20.41 -3.74
CA ARG A 483 11.71 -19.49 -2.62
C ARG A 483 11.60 -18.08 -3.17
N ASN A 484 10.58 -17.34 -2.72
CA ASN A 484 10.51 -15.91 -2.96
C ASN A 484 11.62 -15.26 -2.13
N MET A 485 12.80 -15.05 -2.73
CA MET A 485 13.89 -14.32 -2.11
C MET A 485 13.87 -12.94 -2.73
N ALA A 486 13.97 -11.90 -1.89
CA ALA A 486 14.15 -10.53 -2.34
C ALA A 486 15.49 -10.42 -3.09
N GLN A 487 15.48 -10.72 -4.38
CA GLN A 487 16.56 -10.39 -5.27
C GLN A 487 16.31 -8.97 -5.80
N PRO A 488 17.26 -8.03 -5.64
CA PRO A 488 17.13 -6.68 -6.19
C PRO A 488 17.00 -6.70 -7.72
N TYR A 489 17.35 -7.83 -8.35
CA TYR A 489 17.14 -8.10 -9.76
C TYR A 489 16.40 -9.43 -9.93
N ILE A 490 15.15 -9.37 -10.40
CA ILE A 490 14.40 -10.56 -10.79
C ILE A 490 14.82 -10.93 -12.21
N SER A 491 15.41 -12.12 -12.40
CA SER A 491 15.71 -12.60 -13.74
C SER A 491 14.39 -12.90 -14.50
N PRO A 492 14.35 -12.76 -15.83
CA PRO A 492 13.16 -13.12 -16.62
C PRO A 492 12.69 -14.56 -16.40
N THR A 493 13.60 -15.49 -16.13
CA THR A 493 13.28 -16.89 -15.80
C THR A 493 12.54 -16.99 -14.47
N TYR A 494 13.01 -16.25 -13.45
CA TYR A 494 12.38 -16.22 -12.15
C TYR A 494 10.99 -15.58 -12.20
N GLU A 495 10.84 -14.51 -12.97
CA GLU A 495 9.54 -13.88 -13.21
C GLU A 495 8.53 -14.86 -13.84
N LYS A 496 8.93 -15.57 -14.90
CA LYS A 496 8.08 -16.61 -15.50
C LYS A 496 7.67 -17.68 -14.51
N GLN A 497 8.54 -18.02 -13.57
CA GLN A 497 8.24 -19.00 -12.53
C GLN A 497 7.23 -18.47 -11.50
N LEU A 498 7.39 -17.23 -11.04
CA LEU A 498 6.41 -16.58 -10.16
C LEU A 498 5.03 -16.45 -10.84
N GLN A 499 4.99 -16.06 -12.11
CA GLN A 499 3.76 -16.04 -12.90
C GLN A 499 3.12 -17.42 -13.02
N TRP A 500 3.93 -18.46 -13.23
CA TRP A 500 3.43 -19.84 -13.26
C TRP A 500 2.85 -20.26 -11.90
N GLN A 501 3.53 -19.98 -10.78
CA GLN A 501 3.02 -20.27 -9.43
C GLN A 501 1.72 -19.52 -9.16
N SER A 502 1.64 -18.24 -9.52
CA SER A 502 0.43 -17.43 -9.40
C SER A 502 -0.75 -18.08 -10.15
N ARG A 503 -0.53 -18.51 -11.39
CA ARG A 503 -1.56 -19.19 -12.20
C ARG A 503 -2.02 -20.51 -11.56
N GLN A 504 -1.13 -21.28 -10.94
CA GLN A 504 -1.51 -22.50 -10.24
C GLN A 504 -2.36 -22.24 -8.99
N PHE A 505 -2.00 -21.24 -8.17
CA PHE A 505 -2.85 -20.84 -7.05
C PHE A 505 -4.19 -20.25 -7.51
N THR A 506 -4.23 -19.59 -8.66
CA THR A 506 -5.48 -19.12 -9.28
C THR A 506 -6.33 -20.29 -9.78
N ALA A 507 -5.72 -21.36 -10.30
CA ALA A 507 -6.43 -22.59 -10.65
C ALA A 507 -7.03 -23.27 -9.41
N ILE A 508 -6.27 -23.35 -8.30
CA ILE A 508 -6.78 -23.83 -7.00
C ILE A 508 -7.98 -22.98 -6.56
N GLN A 509 -7.91 -21.64 -6.70
CA GLN A 509 -9.02 -20.75 -6.40
C GLN A 509 -10.27 -21.10 -7.23
N VAL A 510 -10.15 -21.26 -8.55
CA VAL A 510 -11.26 -21.67 -9.43
C VAL A 510 -11.87 -23.00 -8.97
N HIS A 511 -11.04 -24.01 -8.69
CA HIS A 511 -11.51 -25.32 -8.23
C HIS A 511 -12.21 -25.26 -6.88
N LEU A 512 -11.72 -24.44 -5.93
CA LEU A 512 -12.38 -24.22 -4.65
C LEU A 512 -13.75 -23.54 -4.80
N LEU A 513 -13.91 -22.64 -5.77
CA LEU A 513 -15.19 -21.98 -6.06
C LEU A 513 -16.22 -22.97 -6.63
N ILE A 514 -15.79 -23.84 -7.55
CA ILE A 514 -16.61 -24.95 -8.07
C ILE A 514 -17.01 -25.91 -6.94
N TYR A 515 -16.04 -26.29 -6.11
CA TYR A 515 -16.28 -27.15 -4.94
C TYR A 515 -17.26 -26.51 -3.95
N ALA A 516 -17.09 -25.22 -3.65
CA ALA A 516 -18.00 -24.47 -2.80
C ALA A 516 -19.42 -24.46 -3.36
N ARG A 517 -19.58 -24.19 -4.67
CA ARG A 517 -20.88 -24.22 -5.33
C ARG A 517 -21.54 -25.59 -5.25
N ALA A 518 -20.78 -26.67 -5.41
CA ALA A 518 -21.30 -28.03 -5.28
C ALA A 518 -21.76 -28.37 -3.86
N LEU A 519 -21.20 -27.74 -2.83
CA LEU A 519 -21.60 -27.93 -1.45
C LEU A 519 -22.83 -27.09 -1.05
N GLU A 520 -23.08 -25.94 -1.68
CA GLU A 520 -24.11 -24.99 -1.24
C GLU A 520 -25.49 -25.58 -0.95
N PRO A 521 -26.04 -26.50 -1.77
CA PRO A 521 -27.36 -27.08 -1.50
C PRO A 521 -27.40 -28.03 -0.29
N TYR A 522 -26.25 -28.59 0.11
CA TYR A 522 -26.17 -29.71 1.05
C TYR A 522 -25.48 -29.34 2.37
N ASP A 523 -24.45 -28.51 2.30
CA ASP A 523 -23.67 -28.04 3.44
C ASP A 523 -23.23 -26.58 3.21
N PRO A 524 -24.12 -25.60 3.50
CA PRO A 524 -23.83 -24.18 3.32
C PRO A 524 -22.62 -23.68 4.14
N LEU A 525 -22.36 -24.31 5.29
CA LEU A 525 -21.24 -23.94 6.16
C LEU A 525 -19.91 -24.39 5.56
N ALA A 526 -19.81 -25.63 5.08
CA ALA A 526 -18.62 -26.10 4.38
C ALA A 526 -18.42 -25.35 3.06
N ALA A 527 -19.51 -24.99 2.35
CA ALA A 527 -19.43 -24.13 1.17
C ALA A 527 -18.84 -22.75 1.49
N ARG A 528 -19.27 -22.13 2.60
CA ARG A 528 -18.72 -20.85 3.08
C ARG A 528 -17.23 -20.96 3.37
N GLU A 529 -16.81 -22.03 4.04
CA GLU A 529 -15.39 -22.26 4.31
C GLU A 529 -14.59 -22.46 3.03
N ALA A 530 -15.10 -23.22 2.06
CA ALA A 530 -14.45 -23.40 0.77
C ALA A 530 -14.28 -22.08 0.01
N ARG A 531 -15.30 -21.19 0.06
CA ARG A 531 -15.17 -19.81 -0.46
C ARG A 531 -14.07 -19.05 0.25
N ARG A 532 -13.99 -19.13 1.58
CA ARG A 532 -12.91 -18.49 2.37
C ARG A 532 -11.52 -19.00 1.95
N LEU A 533 -11.35 -20.31 1.82
CA LEU A 533 -10.11 -20.92 1.34
C LEU A 533 -9.76 -20.47 -0.09
N SER A 534 -10.76 -20.29 -0.96
CA SER A 534 -10.54 -19.77 -2.32
C SER A 534 -9.94 -18.36 -2.32
N LYS A 535 -10.34 -17.52 -1.36
CA LYS A 535 -9.80 -16.17 -1.21
C LYS A 535 -8.34 -16.19 -0.76
N TYR A 536 -7.98 -17.07 0.16
CA TYR A 536 -6.57 -17.27 0.53
C TYR A 536 -5.71 -17.76 -0.65
N ALA A 537 -6.25 -18.64 -1.50
CA ALA A 537 -5.57 -19.05 -2.73
C ALA A 537 -5.38 -17.85 -3.68
N GLY A 538 -6.41 -17.01 -3.85
CA GLY A 538 -6.32 -15.77 -4.63
C GLY A 538 -5.31 -14.77 -4.08
N THR A 539 -5.28 -14.58 -2.76
CA THR A 539 -4.29 -13.72 -2.08
C THR A 539 -2.87 -14.25 -2.29
N LEU A 540 -2.63 -15.55 -2.14
CA LEU A 540 -1.33 -16.16 -2.47
C LEU A 540 -0.96 -15.91 -3.93
N ALA A 541 -1.89 -16.14 -4.85
CA ALA A 541 -1.67 -15.93 -6.27
C ALA A 541 -1.29 -14.47 -6.58
N SER A 542 -1.97 -13.50 -5.95
CA SER A 542 -1.64 -12.07 -6.06
C SER A 542 -0.26 -11.75 -5.48
N LEU A 543 0.12 -12.33 -4.33
CA LEU A 543 1.45 -12.13 -3.74
C LEU A 543 2.59 -12.59 -4.66
N PHE A 544 2.38 -13.63 -5.49
CA PHE A 544 3.36 -14.05 -6.48
C PHE A 544 3.45 -13.10 -7.69
N LEU A 545 2.40 -12.32 -7.99
CA LEU A 545 2.43 -11.28 -9.03
C LEU A 545 3.06 -9.99 -8.52
N GLU A 546 2.91 -9.70 -7.23
CA GLU A 546 3.43 -8.48 -6.63
C GLU A 546 4.92 -8.62 -6.28
N ARG A 547 5.76 -8.11 -7.18
CA ARG A 547 7.24 -8.08 -7.06
C ARG A 547 7.76 -7.56 -5.71
N HIS A 548 7.00 -6.70 -5.03
CA HIS A 548 7.40 -6.07 -3.76
C HIS A 548 7.16 -6.94 -2.52
N PHE A 549 6.37 -8.01 -2.63
CA PHE A 549 6.14 -8.96 -1.53
C PHE A 549 7.16 -10.10 -1.49
N ALA A 550 8.20 -10.00 -2.32
CA ALA A 550 9.28 -10.98 -2.45
C ALA A 550 10.09 -11.27 -1.18
N GLY A 551 9.86 -10.55 -0.08
CA GLY A 551 10.50 -10.78 1.21
C GLY A 551 9.63 -11.42 2.30
N LEU A 552 8.36 -11.77 2.05
CA LEU A 552 7.45 -12.29 3.08
C LEU A 552 7.65 -13.76 3.47
N VAL A 553 8.48 -14.50 2.74
CA VAL A 553 8.67 -15.94 2.96
C VAL A 553 10.08 -16.20 3.50
N SER A 554 10.21 -16.20 4.83
CA SER A 554 11.40 -16.76 5.49
C SER A 554 11.65 -18.19 4.99
N GLY A 555 12.89 -18.68 5.09
CA GLY A 555 13.20 -20.06 4.71
C GLY A 555 12.27 -21.08 5.40
N ASP A 556 11.88 -20.80 6.64
CA ASP A 556 10.90 -21.60 7.38
C ASP A 556 9.49 -21.55 6.80
N ARG A 557 8.97 -20.35 6.46
CA ARG A 557 7.66 -20.21 5.83
C ARG A 557 7.61 -20.95 4.49
N HIS A 558 8.69 -20.89 3.71
CA HIS A 558 8.78 -21.59 2.43
C HIS A 558 8.78 -23.12 2.63
N ARG A 559 9.57 -23.62 3.59
CA ARG A 559 9.56 -25.05 3.95
C ARG A 559 8.19 -25.53 4.41
N ARG A 560 7.49 -24.73 5.23
CA ARG A 560 6.12 -25.03 5.67
C ARG A 560 5.14 -25.04 4.50
N LEU A 561 5.23 -24.07 3.59
CA LEU A 561 4.41 -24.04 2.39
C LEU A 561 4.59 -25.33 1.57
N ASN A 562 5.83 -25.71 1.26
CA ASN A 562 6.12 -26.93 0.49
C ASN A 562 5.60 -28.18 1.21
N ARG A 563 5.90 -28.34 2.50
CA ARG A 563 5.38 -29.45 3.31
C ARG A 563 3.86 -29.56 3.25
N ASN A 564 3.17 -28.43 3.39
CA ASN A 564 1.71 -28.42 3.42
C ASN A 564 1.11 -28.64 2.02
N LEU A 565 1.79 -28.22 0.95
CA LEU A 565 1.44 -28.59 -0.43
C LEU A 565 1.55 -30.11 -0.62
N SER A 566 2.63 -30.74 -0.14
CA SER A 566 2.81 -32.20 -0.17
C SER A 566 1.68 -32.93 0.56
N LEU A 567 1.28 -32.44 1.72
CA LEU A 567 0.20 -33.02 2.51
C LEU A 567 -1.14 -32.99 1.76
N VAL A 568 -1.48 -31.86 1.14
CA VAL A 568 -2.70 -31.74 0.32
C VAL A 568 -2.62 -32.64 -0.91
N ALA A 569 -1.46 -32.70 -1.58
CA ALA A 569 -1.25 -33.53 -2.76
C ALA A 569 -1.39 -35.04 -2.45
N ALA A 570 -0.96 -35.49 -1.27
CA ALA A 570 -1.08 -36.88 -0.83
C ALA A 570 -2.52 -37.32 -0.55
N GLN A 571 -3.44 -36.37 -0.41
CA GLN A 571 -4.83 -36.60 0.02
C GLN A 571 -5.83 -36.60 -1.14
N GLU A 572 -5.36 -36.76 -2.39
CA GLU A 572 -6.16 -36.66 -3.64
C GLU A 572 -7.50 -37.44 -3.64
N ASN A 573 -7.59 -38.52 -2.87
CA ASN A 573 -8.78 -39.38 -2.79
C ASN A 573 -9.69 -39.12 -1.56
N ASP A 574 -9.34 -38.20 -0.65
CA ASP A 574 -10.13 -37.89 0.55
C ASP A 574 -10.46 -36.39 0.65
N ALA A 575 -11.72 -36.07 0.37
CA ALA A 575 -12.26 -34.71 0.39
C ALA A 575 -12.10 -33.98 1.72
N SER A 576 -12.29 -34.68 2.83
CA SER A 576 -12.20 -34.09 4.17
C SER A 576 -10.75 -33.70 4.47
N GLN A 577 -9.84 -34.58 4.06
CA GLN A 577 -8.41 -34.38 4.25
C GLN A 577 -7.88 -33.22 3.41
N VAL A 578 -8.21 -33.14 2.11
CA VAL A 578 -7.77 -32.02 1.23
C VAL A 578 -8.13 -30.66 1.82
N LEU A 579 -9.37 -30.46 2.29
CA LEU A 579 -9.77 -29.19 2.92
C LEU A 579 -9.03 -28.92 4.22
N SER A 580 -8.83 -29.96 5.05
CA SER A 580 -8.05 -29.85 6.28
C SER A 580 -6.60 -29.46 5.98
N GLY A 581 -5.98 -30.09 4.99
CA GLY A 581 -4.65 -29.77 4.50
C GLY A 581 -4.54 -28.33 3.99
N LEU A 582 -5.54 -27.85 3.23
CA LEU A 582 -5.60 -26.46 2.78
C LEU A 582 -5.74 -25.47 3.94
N ARG A 583 -6.56 -25.78 4.96
CA ARG A 583 -6.65 -24.96 6.17
C ARG A 583 -5.28 -24.84 6.84
N VAL A 584 -4.56 -25.95 7.01
CA VAL A 584 -3.22 -25.95 7.58
C VAL A 584 -2.24 -25.19 6.69
N LEU A 585 -2.31 -25.36 5.37
CA LEU A 585 -1.49 -24.63 4.40
C LEU A 585 -1.64 -23.12 4.55
N PHE A 586 -2.86 -22.59 4.50
CA PHE A 586 -3.08 -21.15 4.62
C PHE A 586 -2.83 -20.65 6.05
N LYS A 587 -3.17 -21.44 7.07
CA LYS A 587 -2.89 -21.11 8.48
C LYS A 587 -1.40 -20.91 8.73
N ASP A 588 -0.58 -21.83 8.26
CA ASP A 588 0.87 -21.79 8.46
C ASP A 588 1.55 -20.70 7.62
N PHE A 589 0.98 -20.37 6.46
CA PHE A 589 1.52 -19.36 5.56
C PHE A 589 1.23 -17.95 6.08
N PHE A 590 -0.05 -17.64 6.33
CA PHE A 590 -0.48 -16.32 6.79
C PHE A 590 -0.19 -16.16 8.30
N GLY A 591 -0.38 -17.21 9.10
CA GLY A 591 -0.27 -17.19 10.57
C GLY A 591 -1.65 -17.25 11.22
N GLU A 592 -1.72 -17.61 12.50
CA GLU A 592 -2.99 -17.78 13.22
C GLU A 592 -3.84 -16.49 13.28
N ASN A 593 -3.17 -15.33 13.26
CA ASN A 593 -3.81 -14.01 13.32
C ASN A 593 -4.18 -13.46 11.92
N ASP A 594 -3.55 -13.95 10.85
CA ASP A 594 -3.72 -13.47 9.48
C ASP A 594 -4.66 -14.37 8.63
N LEU A 595 -5.22 -15.45 9.19
CA LEU A 595 -6.41 -16.15 8.66
C LEU A 595 -7.70 -15.30 8.75
N SER A 596 -7.52 -13.98 8.70
CA SER A 596 -8.56 -12.98 8.62
C SER A 596 -8.39 -12.08 7.40
N LEU A 597 -7.43 -12.41 6.51
CA LEU A 597 -7.19 -11.79 5.22
C LEU A 597 -8.35 -12.02 4.25
#